data_AF-E3ITL5-F1
#
_entry.id   AF-E3ITL5-F1
#
_cell.length_a   1.000
_cell.length_b   1.000
_cell.length_c   1.000
_cell.angle_alpha   90.00
_cell.angle_beta   90.00
_cell.angle_gamma   90.00
#
_symmetry.space_group_name_H-M   'P 1'
#
loop_
_entity.id
_entity.type
_entity.pdbx_description
1 polymer ?
#
loop_
_entity_poly.entity_id
_entity_poly.type
_entity_poly.pdbx_seq_one_letter_code
_entity_poly.pdbx_strand_id
1 'polypeptide(L)' 'MTEPTATRPGPPTYEATRAELEDVVRRLEAGGITLEESLALWERGEALARTCQDLLDGARARIAAAQPDQAAGTAAN' A
#
# COMPACT_ATOMS: atom_id res chain seq x y z
N MET A 1 -14.47 20.93 -19.23
CA MET A 1 -13.07 21.05 -18.79
C MET A 1 -12.65 19.70 -18.22
N THR A 2 -12.10 18.84 -19.06
CA THR A 2 -11.43 17.61 -18.63
C THR A 2 -10.02 17.72 -19.16
N GLU A 3 -9.12 18.22 -18.31
CA GLU A 3 -7.69 18.18 -18.61
C GLU A 3 -7.18 16.80 -18.19
N PRO A 4 -6.57 16.03 -19.11
CA PRO A 4 -5.85 14.84 -18.73
C PRO A 4 -4.55 15.32 -18.06
N THR A 5 -4.53 15.33 -16.73
CA THR A 5 -3.27 15.48 -15.99
C THR A 5 -2.43 14.25 -16.35
N ALA A 6 -1.42 14.46 -17.19
CA ALA A 6 -0.36 13.51 -17.41
C ALA A 6 0.38 13.34 -16.08
N THR A 7 -0.04 12.36 -15.28
CA THR A 7 0.68 11.92 -14.09
C THR A 7 2.02 11.36 -14.55
N ARG A 8 3.06 12.20 -14.49
CA ARG A 8 4.45 11.72 -14.45
C ARG A 8 4.51 10.68 -13.32
N PRO A 9 5.07 9.47 -13.51
CA PRO A 9 5.05 8.47 -12.46
C PRO A 9 5.88 9.00 -11.29
N GLY A 10 5.18 9.51 -10.29
CA GLY A 10 5.73 9.74 -8.97
C GLY A 10 5.97 8.40 -8.28
N PRO A 11 6.55 8.43 -7.08
CA PRO A 11 6.60 7.24 -6.25
C PRO A 11 5.19 6.64 -6.08
N PRO A 12 5.05 5.31 -6.00
CA PRO A 12 3.76 4.65 -5.88
C PRO A 12 3.02 5.17 -4.64
N THR A 13 1.74 5.53 -4.80
CA THR A 13 0.88 5.91 -3.68
C THR A 13 0.26 4.67 -3.05
N TYR A 14 -0.19 4.79 -1.81
CA TYR A 14 -0.88 3.69 -1.11
C TYR A 14 -2.14 3.28 -1.86
N GLU A 15 -2.94 4.24 -2.31
CA GLU A 15 -4.19 4.00 -3.02
C GLU A 15 -3.98 3.30 -4.36
N ALA A 16 -2.95 3.71 -5.11
CA ALA A 16 -2.61 3.09 -6.39
C ALA A 16 -2.11 1.65 -6.20
N THR A 17 -1.22 1.44 -5.22
CA THR A 17 -0.68 0.11 -4.91
C THR A 17 -1.78 -0.83 -4.42
N ARG A 18 -2.68 -0.34 -3.56
CA ARG A 18 -3.84 -1.09 -3.06
C ARG A 18 -4.81 -1.45 -4.18
N ALA A 19 -5.10 -0.51 -5.09
CA ALA A 19 -5.98 -0.78 -6.22
C ALA A 19 -5.41 -1.88 -7.13
N GLU A 20 -4.11 -1.86 -7.40
CA GLU A 20 -3.46 -2.93 -8.16
C GLU A 20 -3.51 -4.28 -7.42
N LEU A 21 -3.33 -4.28 -6.10
CA LEU A 21 -3.43 -5.50 -5.28
C LEU A 21 -4.84 -6.09 -5.35
N GLU A 22 -5.88 -5.26 -5.25
CA GLU A 22 -7.28 -5.69 -5.39
C GLU A 22 -7.55 -6.32 -6.76
N ASP A 23 -6.98 -5.76 -7.82
CA ASP A 23 -7.08 -6.31 -9.17
C ASP A 23 -6.40 -7.68 -9.29
N VAL A 24 -5.22 -7.85 -8.67
CA VAL A 24 -4.51 -9.14 -8.61
C VAL A 24 -5.35 -10.19 -7.87
N VAL A 25 -5.87 -9.84 -6.69
CA VAL A 25 -6.72 -10.75 -5.89
C VAL A 25 -7.97 -11.13 -6.68
N ARG A 26 -8.65 -10.17 -7.30
CA ARG A 26 -9.83 -10.44 -8.13
C ARG A 26 -9.55 -11.42 -9.27
N ARG A 27 -8.38 -11.32 -9.91
CA ARG A 27 -7.97 -12.26 -10.97
C ARG A 27 -7.68 -13.66 -10.43
N LEU A 28 -7.04 -13.76 -9.27
CA LEU A 28 -6.81 -15.05 -8.60
C LEU A 28 -8.14 -15.71 -8.20
N GLU A 29 -9.07 -14.96 -7.63
CA GLU A 29 -10.39 -15.44 -7.20
C GLU A 29 -11.30 -15.84 -8.37
N ALA A 30 -11.20 -15.14 -9.50
CA ALA A 30 -11.94 -15.50 -10.70
C ALA A 30 -11.57 -16.90 -11.23
N GLY A 31 -10.35 -17.37 -10.95
CA GLY A 31 -9.83 -18.63 -11.45
C GLY A 31 -9.75 -18.66 -12.98
N GLY A 32 -9.78 -19.86 -13.57
CA GLY A 32 -9.73 -20.03 -15.03
C GLY A 32 -8.37 -19.71 -15.67
N ILE A 33 -7.33 -19.54 -14.84
CA ILE A 33 -5.95 -19.30 -15.24
C ILE A 33 -5.09 -20.55 -14.95
N THR A 34 -3.95 -20.64 -15.62
CA THR A 34 -2.97 -21.71 -15.39
C THR A 34 -2.27 -21.58 -14.04
N LEU A 35 -1.61 -22.65 -13.60
CA LEU A 35 -0.79 -22.64 -12.39
C LEU A 35 0.33 -21.59 -12.47
N GLU A 36 1.00 -21.49 -13.62
CA GLU A 36 2.10 -20.53 -13.83
C GLU A 36 1.60 -19.08 -13.73
N GLU A 37 0.45 -18.78 -14.34
CA GLU A 37 -0.19 -17.46 -14.21
C GLU A 37 -0.65 -17.19 -12.76
N SER A 38 -1.13 -18.21 -12.06
CA SER A 38 -1.54 -18.10 -10.66
C SER A 38 -0.35 -17.77 -9.75
N LEU A 39 0.80 -18.39 -9.99
CA LEU A 39 2.04 -18.13 -9.27
C LEU A 39 2.56 -16.72 -9.56
N ALA A 40 2.58 -16.29 -10.82
CA ALA A 40 3.00 -14.96 -11.20
C ALA A 40 2.12 -13.86 -10.56
N LEU A 41 0.80 -14.07 -10.53
CA LEU A 41 -0.13 -13.17 -9.86
C LEU A 41 0.08 -13.16 -8.34
N TRP A 42 0.31 -14.32 -7.74
CA TRP A 42 0.60 -14.40 -6.30
C TRP A 42 1.88 -13.62 -5.94
N GLU A 43 2.97 -13.81 -6.68
CA GLU A 43 4.23 -13.08 -6.46
C GLU A 43 4.05 -11.56 -6.61
N ARG A 44 3.26 -11.14 -7.61
CA ARG A 44 2.91 -9.73 -7.79
C ARG A 44 2.09 -9.20 -6.61
N GLY A 45 1.08 -9.94 -6.18
CA GLY A 45 0.25 -9.59 -5.03
C GLY A 45 1.07 -9.44 -3.75
N GLU A 46 1.98 -10.36 -3.51
CA GLU A 46 2.93 -10.32 -2.40
C GLU A 46 3.83 -9.08 -2.43
N ALA A 47 4.35 -8.71 -3.60
CA ALA A 47 5.16 -7.49 -3.76
C ALA A 47 4.35 -6.21 -3.51
N LEU A 48 3.10 -6.17 -3.97
CA LEU A 48 2.19 -5.05 -3.75
C LEU A 48 1.80 -4.93 -2.27
N ALA A 49 1.50 -6.04 -1.59
CA ALA A 49 1.20 -6.07 -0.17
C ALA A 49 2.37 -5.54 0.69
N ARG A 50 3.60 -5.95 0.37
CA ARG A 50 4.81 -5.40 1.01
C ARG A 50 4.92 -3.89 0.83
N THR A 51 4.72 -3.41 -0.40
CA THR A 51 4.77 -1.97 -0.70
C THR A 51 3.70 -1.18 0.07
N CYS A 52 2.47 -1.70 0.16
CA CYS A 52 1.41 -1.11 0.97
C CYS A 52 1.82 -1.01 2.45
N GLN A 53 2.42 -2.08 2.99
CA GLN A 53 2.87 -2.11 4.38
C GLN A 53 3.98 -1.08 4.63
N ASP A 54 4.98 -1.01 3.75
CA ASP A 54 6.09 -0.04 3.86
C ASP A 54 5.58 1.42 3.86
N LEU A 55 4.59 1.72 3.01
CA LEU A 55 3.96 3.04 2.97
C LEU A 55 3.22 3.37 4.27
N LEU A 56 2.49 2.41 4.82
CA LEU A 56 1.78 2.58 6.11
C LEU A 56 2.77 2.76 7.26
N ASP A 57 3.85 1.99 7.29
CA ASP A 57 4.86 2.06 8.34
C ASP A 57 5.62 3.39 8.28
N GLY A 58 5.94 3.87 7.07
CA GLY A 58 6.47 5.22 6.88
C GLY A 58 5.53 6.31 7.39
N ALA A 59 4.22 6.19 7.14
CA ALA A 59 3.22 7.13 7.65
C ALA A 59 3.14 7.09 9.20
N ARG A 60 3.13 5.90 9.80
CA ARG A 60 3.14 5.73 11.27
C ARG A 60 4.40 6.35 11.89
N ALA A 61 5.57 6.11 11.31
CA ALA A 61 6.83 6.67 11.80
C ALA A 61 6.82 8.21 11.78
N ARG A 62 6.26 8.81 10.72
CA ARG A 62 6.10 10.28 10.63
C ARG A 62 5.17 10.84 11.69
N ILE A 63 4.05 10.16 11.96
CA ILE A 63 3.13 10.55 13.04
C ILE A 63 3.82 10.44 14.39
N ALA A 64 4.50 9.33 14.66
CA ALA A 64 5.22 9.11 15.91
C ALA A 64 6.30 10.18 16.15
N ALA A 65 7.06 10.55 15.11
CA ALA A 65 8.07 11.61 15.21
C ALA A 65 7.46 13.01 15.41
N ALA A 66 6.22 13.23 14.96
CA ALA A 66 5.53 14.51 15.09
C ALA A 66 4.80 14.68 16.44
N GLN A 67 4.61 13.61 17.22
CA GLN A 67 4.04 13.71 18.56
C GLN A 67 5.16 14.00 19.59
N PRO A 68 5.20 15.20 20.20
CA PRO A 68 6.07 15.44 21.34
C PRO A 68 5.60 14.56 22.50
N ASP A 69 6.55 13.82 23.08
CA ASP A 69 6.41 12.93 24.23
C ASP A 69 5.27 13.34 25.19
N GLN A 70 4.08 12.77 25.00
CA GLN A 70 2.96 12.89 25.94
C GLN A 70 3.11 11.91 27.11
N ALA A 71 4.16 11.07 27.16
CA ALA A 71 4.38 10.13 28.26
C ALA A 71 4.94 10.82 29.53
N ALA A 72 5.51 12.02 29.41
CA ALA A 72 5.99 12.80 30.56
C ALA A 72 4.87 13.50 31.38
N GLY A 73 3.63 13.57 30.86
CA GLY A 73 2.53 14.32 31.48
C GLY A 73 1.62 13.55 32.44
N THR A 74 1.65 12.21 32.43
CA THR A 74 0.72 11.38 33.23
C THR A 74 1.33 10.85 34.53
N ALA A 75 2.64 11.01 34.75
CA ALA A 75 3.32 10.57 35.97
C ALA A 75 3.37 11.64 37.10
N ALA A 76 2.68 12.77 36.95
CA ALA A 76 2.80 13.93 37.85
C ALA A 76 1.47 14.50 38.39
N ASN A 77 0.38 13.73 38.43
CA ASN A 77 -0.85 14.13 39.14
C ASN A 77 -1.45 12.95 39.93
#